data_AF-A0A0B2S471-F1
#
_entry.id   AF-A0A0B2S471-F1
#
_cell.length_a   1.000
_cell.length_b   1.000
_cell.length_c   1.000
_cell.angle_alpha   90.00
_cell.angle_beta   90.00
_cell.angle_gamma   90.00
#
_symmetry.space_group_name_H-M   'P 1'
#
loop_
_entity.id
_entity.type
_entity.pdbx_description
1 polymer ?
#
loop_
_entity_poly.entity_id
_entity_poly.type
_entity_poly.pdbx_seq_one_letter_code
_entity_poly.pdbx_strand_id
1 'polypeptide(L)'
;MENKPFSNYYLRFIFVPAIIVKLINFNLIIIDTTLLEFIISTTASTVGKTILHLDPNSFYGSHFASLSLHNLTSLHSLPFAAATTTNSDDVIVIDLIHQPLCSDVEIVTYDECAFLNKKFSIDLGGLRALFYVDKMINLLMKSGTAQYLEFKGNDESFVYGANAGLANVSNLKSTNKKNHNL
;
A
#
# COMPACT_ATOMS: atom_id res chain seq x y z
N MET A 1 5.37 -11.45 45.42
CA MET A 1 4.95 -10.96 44.09
C MET A 1 6.16 -11.05 43.19
N GLU A 2 6.20 -12.11 42.40
CA GLU A 2 7.37 -12.53 41.63
C GLU A 2 7.29 -11.88 40.24
N ASN A 3 8.26 -11.03 39.91
CA ASN A 3 8.38 -10.39 38.60
C ASN A 3 8.81 -11.45 37.59
N LYS A 4 7.87 -11.95 36.78
CA LYS A 4 8.22 -12.76 35.60
C LYS A 4 8.97 -11.87 34.59
N PRO A 5 10.15 -12.28 34.10
CA PRO A 5 10.83 -11.55 33.04
C PRO A 5 10.03 -11.67 31.74
N PHE A 6 9.94 -10.56 31.00
CA PHE A 6 9.40 -10.53 29.64
C PHE A 6 10.16 -11.57 28.79
N SER A 7 9.42 -12.54 28.23
CA SER A 7 9.96 -13.52 27.31
C SER A 7 10.42 -12.82 26.03
N ASN A 8 11.73 -12.78 25.80
CA ASN A 8 12.30 -12.34 24.54
C ASN A 8 12.10 -13.46 23.52
N TYR A 9 11.12 -13.30 22.63
CA TYR A 9 10.96 -14.18 21.49
C TYR A 9 12.03 -13.85 20.45
N TYR A 10 13.00 -14.75 20.28
CA TYR A 10 13.99 -14.67 19.21
C TYR A 10 13.39 -15.32 17.95
N LEU A 11 13.02 -14.51 16.95
CA LEU A 11 12.75 -15.03 15.60
C LEU A 11 14.08 -15.28 14.90
N ARG A 12 14.44 -16.55 14.69
CA ARG A 12 15.55 -16.97 13.84
C ARG A 12 14.96 -17.31 12.46
N PHE A 13 15.15 -16.41 11.50
CA PHE A 13 14.61 -16.54 10.14
C PHE A 13 15.21 -17.75 9.39
N ILE A 14 14.34 -18.40 8.61
CA ILE A 14 14.61 -19.55 7.77
C ILE A 14 15.52 -19.16 6.59
N PHE A 15 16.33 -20.14 6.22
CA PHE A 15 17.39 -20.13 5.23
C PHE A 15 16.87 -19.86 3.81
N VAL A 16 17.19 -18.68 3.25
CA VAL A 16 17.27 -18.43 1.79
C VAL A 16 18.76 -18.32 1.47
N PRO A 17 19.31 -18.96 0.42
CA PRO A 17 20.75 -19.09 0.27
C PRO A 17 21.41 -17.71 0.14
N ALA A 18 22.31 -17.43 1.09
CA ALA A 18 23.28 -16.34 1.09
C ALA A 18 22.78 -14.89 1.25
N ILE A 19 22.07 -14.60 2.35
CA ILE A 19 22.25 -13.30 3.04
C ILE A 19 22.46 -13.59 4.53
N ILE A 20 23.70 -13.49 5.00
CA ILE A 20 24.00 -13.46 6.43
C ILE A 20 23.51 -12.11 6.95
N VAL A 21 22.24 -12.03 7.30
CA VAL A 21 21.72 -10.91 8.10
C VAL A 21 22.37 -11.06 9.47
N LYS A 22 23.35 -10.19 9.76
CA LYS A 22 23.96 -10.02 11.09
C LYS A 22 22.87 -10.08 12.15
N LEU A 23 23.08 -10.74 13.29
CA LEU A 23 22.09 -10.82 14.37
C LEU A 23 21.75 -9.40 14.87
N ILE A 24 20.67 -8.84 14.34
CA ILE A 24 20.24 -7.46 14.57
C ILE A 24 18.92 -7.54 15.35
N ASN A 25 18.99 -7.14 16.62
CA ASN A 25 17.80 -7.04 17.46
C ASN A 25 17.03 -5.78 17.08
N PHE A 26 15.77 -5.95 16.68
CA PHE A 26 14.86 -4.85 16.39
C PHE A 26 13.74 -4.82 17.44
N ASN A 27 13.26 -3.61 17.75
CA ASN A 27 12.10 -3.45 18.63
C ASN A 27 10.77 -3.74 17.92
N LEU A 28 10.74 -3.60 16.59
CA LEU A 28 9.55 -3.84 15.78
C LEU A 28 9.96 -4.40 14.41
N ILE A 29 9.31 -5.46 13.98
CA ILE A 29 9.45 -6.03 12.63
C ILE A 29 8.10 -5.85 11.94
N ILE A 30 8.10 -5.23 10.77
CA ILE A 30 6.92 -4.97 9.95
C ILE A 30 7.14 -5.64 8.59
N ILE A 31 6.14 -6.37 8.15
CA ILE A 31 6.09 -6.99 6.82
C ILE A 31 5.05 -6.23 5.99
N ASP A 32 5.33 -6.04 4.71
CA ASP A 32 4.64 -5.20 3.74
C ASP A 32 4.87 -3.69 3.93
N THR A 33 4.81 -2.96 2.81
CA THR A 33 5.03 -1.51 2.75
C THR A 33 3.79 -0.75 2.34
N THR A 34 2.60 -1.25 2.68
CA THR A 34 1.39 -0.47 2.45
C THR A 34 1.36 0.77 3.37
N LEU A 35 0.46 1.70 3.07
CA LEU A 35 0.40 2.98 3.75
C LEU A 35 0.25 2.82 5.27
N LEU A 36 -0.51 1.83 5.73
CA LEU A 36 -0.71 1.58 7.15
C LEU A 36 0.58 1.12 7.83
N GLU A 37 1.25 0.11 7.27
CA GLU A 37 2.52 -0.42 7.75
C GLU A 37 3.60 0.66 7.76
N PHE A 38 3.62 1.51 6.73
CA PHE A 38 4.50 2.67 6.68
C PHE A 38 4.21 3.69 7.78
N ILE A 39 2.94 4.00 8.06
CA ILE A 39 2.58 4.91 9.16
C ILE A 39 2.99 4.30 10.51
N ILE A 40 2.79 3.00 10.73
CA ILE A 40 3.22 2.32 11.96
C ILE A 40 4.75 2.34 12.08
N SER A 41 5.46 2.03 11.00
CA SER A 41 6.93 2.06 10.92
C SER A 41 7.47 3.44 11.26
N THR A 42 6.99 4.48 10.58
CA THR A 42 7.43 5.86 10.81
C THR A 42 7.11 6.33 12.22
N THR A 43 5.90 6.07 12.73
CA THR A 43 5.53 6.46 14.11
C THR A 43 6.39 5.74 15.16
N ALA A 44 6.61 4.44 15.05
CA ALA A 44 7.50 3.71 15.94
C ALA A 44 8.96 4.24 15.86
N SER A 45 9.41 4.65 14.67
CA SER A 45 10.75 5.21 14.48
C SER A 45 10.87 6.58 15.14
N THR A 46 9.84 7.42 15.02
CA THR A 46 9.81 8.75 15.66
C THR A 46 9.86 8.70 17.18
N VAL A 47 9.39 7.61 17.80
CA VAL A 47 9.52 7.39 19.26
C VAL A 47 10.80 6.64 19.65
N GLY A 48 11.76 6.51 18.72
CA GLY A 48 13.11 5.98 18.97
C GLY A 48 13.23 4.46 18.94
N LYS A 49 12.26 3.72 18.38
CA LYS A 49 12.35 2.26 18.23
C LYS A 49 13.22 1.89 17.02
N THR A 50 13.99 0.81 17.15
CA THR A 50 14.69 0.19 16.02
C THR A 50 13.71 -0.69 15.24
N ILE A 51 13.64 -0.52 13.92
CA ILE A 51 12.63 -1.16 13.07
C ILE A 51 13.29 -1.91 11.91
N LEU A 52 12.78 -3.11 11.65
CA LEU A 52 13.01 -3.84 10.41
C LEU A 52 11.73 -3.82 9.60
N HIS A 53 11.72 -3.07 8.50
CA HIS A 53 10.57 -2.97 7.61
C HIS A 53 10.90 -3.72 6.31
N LEU A 54 10.17 -4.79 6.03
CA LEU A 54 10.38 -5.68 4.91
C LEU A 54 9.17 -5.68 3.99
N ASP A 55 9.37 -5.93 2.71
CA ASP A 55 8.31 -6.23 1.75
C ASP A 55 8.68 -7.51 0.98
N PRO A 56 7.76 -8.48 0.85
CA PRO A 56 7.98 -9.64 -0.01
C PRO A 56 7.95 -9.27 -1.51
N ASN A 57 7.31 -8.16 -1.88
CA ASN A 57 7.22 -7.69 -3.25
C ASN A 57 8.48 -6.91 -3.66
N SER A 58 8.79 -6.94 -4.95
CA SER A 58 9.88 -6.13 -5.53
C SER A 58 9.51 -4.64 -5.68
N PHE A 59 8.33 -4.24 -5.24
CA PHE A 59 7.77 -2.90 -5.35
C PHE A 59 7.06 -2.49 -4.06
N TYR A 60 6.96 -1.19 -3.81
CA TYR A 60 6.29 -0.65 -2.62
C TYR A 60 4.77 -0.62 -2.74
N GLY A 61 4.09 -0.79 -1.62
CA GLY A 61 2.65 -0.54 -1.48
C GLY A 61 1.75 -1.76 -1.69
N SER A 62 2.29 -2.91 -2.12
CA SER A 62 1.50 -4.15 -2.36
C SER A 62 0.24 -3.85 -3.20
N HIS A 63 -0.95 -4.12 -2.67
CA HIS A 63 -2.24 -3.82 -3.29
C HIS A 63 -2.55 -2.34 -3.53
N PHE A 64 -1.81 -1.43 -2.89
CA PHE A 64 -1.90 0.02 -3.08
C PHE A 64 -0.78 0.57 -3.98
N ALA A 65 0.02 -0.30 -4.61
CA ALA A 65 1.11 0.12 -5.48
C ALA A 65 0.60 0.83 -6.74
N SER A 66 1.43 1.74 -7.26
CA SER A 66 1.25 2.29 -8.61
C SER A 66 2.38 1.78 -9.50
N LEU A 67 2.04 0.97 -10.51
CA LEU A 67 3.00 0.24 -11.33
C LEU A 67 3.05 0.77 -12.76
N SER A 68 4.22 0.69 -13.38
CA SER A 68 4.32 0.88 -14.83
C SER A 68 3.68 -0.28 -15.58
N LEU A 69 3.36 -0.08 -16.84
CA LEU A 69 2.79 -1.14 -17.69
C LEU A 69 3.70 -2.39 -17.75
N HIS A 70 5.01 -2.19 -17.81
CA HIS A 70 5.99 -3.29 -17.74
C HIS A 70 5.94 -4.05 -16.41
N ASN A 71 5.75 -3.36 -15.29
CA ASN A 71 5.75 -4.02 -13.98
C ASN A 71 4.41 -4.75 -13.72
N LEU A 72 3.31 -4.31 -14.35
CA LEU A 72 2.04 -5.04 -14.28
C LEU A 72 2.14 -6.46 -14.85
N THR A 73 2.87 -6.67 -15.94
CA THR A 73 3.03 -8.02 -16.52
C THR A 73 3.77 -8.98 -15.59
N SER A 74 4.58 -8.46 -14.66
CA SER A 74 5.26 -9.26 -13.64
C SER A 74 4.36 -9.71 -12.48
N LEU A 75 3.14 -9.17 -12.34
CA LEU A 75 2.19 -9.60 -11.32
C LEU A 75 1.64 -11.01 -11.58
N HIS A 76 1.60 -11.44 -12.85
CA HIS A 76 1.03 -12.73 -13.25
C HIS A 76 1.89 -13.93 -12.83
N SER A 77 3.17 -13.71 -12.52
CA SER A 77 4.13 -14.79 -12.29
C SER A 77 4.34 -15.11 -10.81
N LEU A 78 3.59 -14.52 -9.88
CA LEU A 78 3.76 -14.81 -8.45
C LEU A 78 3.30 -16.24 -8.12
N PRO A 79 4.21 -17.13 -7.68
CA PRO A 79 3.85 -18.49 -7.32
C PRO A 79 3.04 -18.50 -6.02
N PHE A 80 1.93 -19.24 -6.03
CA PHE A 80 1.17 -19.57 -4.83
C PHE A 80 1.96 -20.59 -3.98
N ALA A 81 2.39 -20.19 -2.78
CA ALA A 81 3.00 -21.12 -1.82
C ALA A 81 1.96 -21.54 -0.77
N ALA A 82 1.76 -22.85 -0.61
CA ALA A 82 0.95 -23.40 0.48
C ALA A 82 1.76 -23.33 1.79
N ALA A 83 1.13 -22.92 2.91
CA ALA A 83 1.80 -22.97 4.21
C ALA A 83 2.04 -24.40 4.65
N THR A 84 3.21 -24.64 5.24
CA THR A 84 3.52 -25.83 6.01
C THR A 84 3.82 -25.42 7.44
N THR A 85 3.18 -26.08 8.41
CA THR A 85 3.54 -25.90 9.83
C THR A 85 4.42 -27.07 10.20
N THR A 86 5.68 -26.81 10.53
CA THR A 86 6.59 -27.84 11.07
C THR A 86 6.82 -27.55 12.54
N ASN A 87 6.44 -28.52 13.38
CA ASN A 87 6.65 -28.44 14.82
C ASN A 87 8.00 -29.07 15.14
N SER A 88 8.92 -28.28 15.68
CA SER A 88 10.13 -28.75 16.37
C SER A 88 9.94 -28.46 17.87
N ASP A 89 10.42 -29.34 18.74
CA ASP A 89 10.05 -29.41 20.17
C ASP A 89 10.26 -28.10 20.97
N ASP A 90 11.04 -27.14 20.46
CA ASP A 90 11.28 -25.84 21.09
C ASP A 90 10.88 -24.61 20.24
N VAL A 91 10.48 -24.79 18.97
CA VAL A 91 10.19 -23.68 18.03
C VAL A 91 9.02 -24.01 17.12
N ILE A 92 8.01 -23.14 17.12
CA ILE A 92 6.92 -23.16 16.15
C ILE A 92 7.34 -22.33 14.94
N VAL A 93 7.51 -22.99 13.80
CA VAL A 93 7.72 -22.32 12.52
C VAL A 93 6.37 -22.03 11.88
N ILE A 94 6.07 -20.75 11.69
CA ILE A 94 4.87 -20.29 10.98
C ILE A 94 5.31 -19.72 9.64
N ASP A 95 4.98 -20.42 8.55
CA ASP A 95 5.15 -19.89 7.20
C ASP A 95 4.16 -18.74 6.97
N LEU A 96 4.68 -17.55 6.63
CA LEU A 96 3.84 -16.46 6.17
C LEU A 96 3.46 -16.73 4.71
N ILE A 97 2.17 -16.97 4.45
CA ILE A 97 1.65 -17.09 3.08
C ILE A 97 1.38 -15.70 2.54
N HIS A 98 2.03 -15.36 1.43
CA HIS A 98 1.64 -14.20 0.65
C HIS A 98 0.54 -14.62 -0.32
N GLN A 99 -0.67 -14.07 -0.16
CA GLN A 99 -1.73 -14.27 -1.14
C GLN A 99 -1.45 -13.42 -2.39
N PRO A 100 -1.56 -13.99 -3.60
CA PRO A 100 -1.41 -13.21 -4.81
C PRO A 100 -2.48 -12.12 -4.86
N LEU A 101 -2.07 -10.92 -5.29
CA LEU A 101 -2.90 -9.72 -5.28
C LEU A 101 -4.16 -9.86 -6.15
N CYS A 102 -4.07 -10.67 -7.20
CA CYS A 102 -5.16 -10.91 -8.13
C CYS A 102 -5.19 -12.39 -8.50
N SER A 103 -6.38 -12.96 -8.59
CA SER A 103 -6.58 -14.37 -8.96
C SER A 103 -6.43 -14.60 -10.47
N ASP A 104 -6.74 -13.57 -11.26
CA ASP A 104 -6.72 -13.64 -12.72
C ASP A 104 -6.50 -12.24 -13.28
N VAL A 105 -5.44 -12.07 -14.07
CA VAL A 105 -5.12 -10.82 -14.76
C VAL A 105 -4.93 -11.20 -16.22
N GLU A 106 -5.56 -10.45 -17.12
CA GLU A 106 -5.35 -10.54 -18.56
C GLU A 106 -4.78 -9.20 -19.04
N ILE A 107 -3.54 -9.18 -19.52
CA ILE A 107 -2.92 -7.99 -20.11
C ILE A 107 -2.82 -8.19 -21.62
N VAL A 108 -3.69 -7.50 -22.35
CA VAL A 108 -3.60 -7.41 -23.81
C VAL A 108 -2.67 -6.26 -24.15
N THR A 109 -1.50 -6.58 -24.70
CA THR A 109 -0.50 -5.59 -25.09
C THR A 109 -0.58 -5.36 -26.59
N TYR A 110 -0.80 -4.13 -27.02
CA TYR A 110 -0.69 -3.74 -28.43
C TYR A 110 0.73 -3.22 -28.68
N ASP A 111 1.34 -3.64 -29.80
CA ASP A 111 2.78 -3.43 -30.13
C ASP A 111 3.22 -1.95 -30.08
N GLU A 112 2.28 -1.02 -30.30
CA GLU A 112 2.53 0.43 -30.25
C GLU A 112 2.79 0.98 -28.82
N CYS A 113 2.53 0.21 -27.77
CA CYS A 113 2.63 0.67 -26.38
C CYS A 113 4.02 0.51 -25.74
N ALA A 114 4.99 -0.11 -26.42
CA ALA A 114 6.32 -0.37 -25.86
C ALA A 114 7.07 0.91 -25.42
N PHE A 115 6.86 2.03 -26.12
CA PHE A 115 7.47 3.33 -25.80
C PHE A 115 6.83 4.04 -24.59
N LEU A 116 5.65 3.60 -24.17
CA LEU A 116 4.85 4.26 -23.13
C LEU A 116 5.21 3.80 -21.70
N ASN A 117 6.07 2.81 -21.56
CA ASN A 117 6.39 2.14 -20.29
C ASN A 117 6.86 3.07 -19.16
N LYS A 118 7.52 4.19 -19.45
CA LYS A 118 7.94 5.16 -18.43
C LYS A 118 6.95 6.30 -18.19
N LYS A 119 5.91 6.40 -19.01
CA LYS A 119 4.96 7.53 -19.01
C LYS A 119 3.69 7.24 -18.20
N PHE A 120 3.39 5.97 -17.95
CA PHE A 120 2.20 5.55 -17.22
C PHE A 120 2.56 4.95 -15.87
N SER A 121 1.75 5.32 -14.87
CA SER A 121 1.70 4.68 -13.56
C SER A 121 0.24 4.34 -13.31
N ILE A 122 -0.04 3.06 -13.09
CA ILE A 122 -1.38 2.51 -12.93
C ILE A 122 -1.56 2.13 -11.47
N ASP A 123 -2.54 2.75 -10.81
CA ASP A 123 -2.87 2.51 -9.41
C ASP A 123 -3.67 1.20 -9.27
N LEU A 124 -3.10 0.22 -8.59
CA LEU A 124 -3.72 -1.10 -8.37
C LEU A 124 -4.89 -1.03 -7.40
N GLY A 125 -4.85 -0.14 -6.42
CA GLY A 125 -5.93 0.00 -5.44
C GLY A 125 -7.09 0.86 -5.94
N GLY A 126 -7.10 1.23 -7.23
CA GLY A 126 -8.11 2.08 -7.85
C GLY A 126 -8.00 3.56 -7.50
N LEU A 127 -8.86 4.38 -8.13
CA LEU A 127 -8.84 5.84 -7.96
C LEU A 127 -9.12 6.25 -6.51
N ARG A 128 -8.14 6.88 -5.86
CA ARG A 128 -8.27 7.45 -4.52
C ARG A 128 -8.07 8.96 -4.60
N ALA A 129 -9.03 9.71 -4.06
CA ALA A 129 -8.91 11.14 -3.89
C ALA A 129 -8.62 11.46 -2.43
N LEU A 130 -7.70 12.38 -2.20
CA LEU A 130 -7.41 12.87 -0.87
C LEU A 130 -8.23 14.12 -0.60
N PHE A 131 -9.07 14.08 0.43
CA PHE A 131 -9.87 15.24 0.81
C PHE A 131 -8.99 16.30 1.46
N TYR A 132 -9.20 17.57 1.11
CA TYR A 132 -8.43 18.69 1.67
C TYR A 132 -8.52 18.75 3.20
N VAL A 133 -9.70 18.48 3.75
CA VAL A 133 -9.95 18.44 5.20
C VAL A 133 -9.96 16.98 5.67
N ASP A 134 -8.80 16.35 5.62
CA ASP A 134 -8.62 14.94 6.04
C ASP A 134 -7.53 14.81 7.12
N LYS A 135 -7.66 13.79 7.98
CA LYS A 135 -6.63 13.43 8.96
C LYS A 135 -5.31 13.04 8.27
N MET A 136 -5.38 12.42 7.09
CA MET A 136 -4.22 12.03 6.31
C MET A 136 -3.46 13.25 5.79
N ILE A 137 -4.14 14.28 5.27
CA ILE A 137 -3.48 15.57 4.92
C ILE A 137 -2.77 16.15 6.13
N ASN A 138 -3.46 16.21 7.28
CA ASN A 138 -2.86 16.72 8.51
C ASN A 138 -1.63 15.91 8.93
N LEU A 139 -1.66 14.59 8.78
CA LEU A 139 -0.53 13.71 9.07
C LEU A 139 0.65 14.01 8.15
N LEU A 140 0.43 14.07 6.83
CA LEU A 140 1.46 14.36 5.83
C LEU A 140 2.14 15.72 6.07
N MET A 141 1.37 16.73 6.46
CA MET A 141 1.90 18.06 6.78
C MET A 141 2.73 18.02 8.08
N LYS A 142 2.25 17.33 9.12
CA LYS A 142 2.95 17.25 10.42
C LYS A 142 4.20 16.37 10.39
N SER A 143 4.22 15.32 9.57
CA SER A 143 5.37 14.43 9.42
C SER A 143 6.45 14.99 8.50
N GLY A 144 6.18 16.10 7.80
CA GLY A 144 7.05 16.62 6.74
C GLY A 144 7.02 15.79 5.45
N THR A 145 6.21 14.71 5.38
CA THR A 145 6.14 13.83 4.20
C THR A 145 5.55 14.53 2.99
N ALA A 146 4.75 15.58 3.19
CA ALA A 146 4.22 16.41 2.11
C ALA A 146 5.30 16.97 1.17
N GLN A 147 6.56 17.11 1.61
CA GLN A 147 7.65 17.60 0.76
C GLN A 147 8.07 16.62 -0.35
N TYR A 148 7.64 15.36 -0.28
CA TYR A 148 7.93 14.33 -1.27
C TYR A 148 6.77 14.08 -2.24
N LEU A 149 5.68 14.83 -2.10
CA LEU A 149 4.44 14.63 -2.84
C LEU A 149 3.99 15.94 -3.47
N GLU A 150 3.43 15.84 -4.68
CA GLU A 150 2.72 16.94 -5.32
C GLU A 150 1.27 16.52 -5.54
N PHE A 151 0.34 17.45 -5.31
CA PHE A 151 -1.09 17.20 -5.45
C PHE A 151 -1.66 18.06 -6.57
N LYS A 152 -2.45 17.42 -7.43
CA LYS A 152 -3.29 18.12 -8.40
C LYS A 152 -4.74 18.11 -7.89
N GLY A 153 -5.38 19.28 -7.89
CA GLY A 153 -6.80 19.39 -7.58
C GLY A 153 -7.66 18.76 -8.68
N ASN A 154 -8.85 18.28 -8.30
CA ASN A 154 -9.83 17.83 -9.27
C ASN A 154 -10.55 19.03 -9.88
N ASP A 155 -10.49 19.16 -11.20
CA ASP A 155 -11.12 20.27 -11.93
C ASP A 155 -12.65 20.09 -12.04
N GLU A 156 -13.10 18.83 -12.16
CA GLU A 156 -14.51 18.50 -12.35
C GLU A 156 -14.94 17.30 -11.52
N SER A 157 -16.21 17.31 -11.09
CA SER A 157 -16.85 16.20 -10.40
C SER A 157 -18.22 15.99 -11.02
N PHE A 158 -18.53 14.75 -11.39
CA PHE A 158 -19.76 14.39 -12.08
C PHE A 158 -20.61 13.45 -11.24
N VAL A 159 -21.92 13.60 -11.32
CA VAL A 159 -22.91 12.67 -10.78
C VAL A 159 -23.74 12.15 -11.93
N TYR A 160 -23.97 10.84 -11.94
CA TYR A 160 -24.86 10.21 -12.90
C TYR A 160 -26.30 10.21 -12.38
N GLY A 161 -27.23 10.78 -13.15
CA GLY A 161 -28.67 10.70 -12.90
C GLY A 161 -29.35 9.87 -13.97
N ALA A 162 -30.22 8.93 -13.56
CA ALA A 162 -30.90 7.99 -14.47
C ALA A 162 -31.62 8.67 -15.66
N ASN A 163 -32.12 9.90 -15.47
CA ASN A 163 -32.86 10.65 -16.50
C ASN A 163 -32.04 11.81 -17.12
N ALA A 164 -30.88 12.14 -16.54
CA ALA A 164 -30.12 13.35 -16.87
C ALA A 164 -28.70 13.06 -17.37
N GLY A 165 -28.26 11.80 -17.35
CA GLY A 165 -26.90 11.41 -17.72
C GLY A 165 -25.85 11.91 -16.71
N LEU A 166 -24.62 12.12 -17.17
CA LEU A 166 -23.53 12.69 -16.37
C LEU A 166 -23.70 14.21 -16.25
N ALA A 167 -23.90 14.70 -15.03
CA ALA A 167 -24.02 16.12 -14.74
C ALA A 167 -22.89 16.59 -13.83
N ASN A 168 -22.25 17.73 -14.14
CA ASN A 168 -21.21 18.30 -13.30
C ASN A 168 -21.83 18.87 -12.00
N VAL A 169 -21.30 18.46 -10.85
CA VAL A 169 -21.75 18.83 -9.50
C VAL A 169 -21.68 20.34 -9.25
N SER A 170 -20.71 21.02 -9.86
CA SER A 170 -20.55 22.47 -9.78
C SER A 170 -21.73 23.21 -10.42
N ASN A 171 -22.31 22.65 -11.49
CA ASN A 171 -23.45 23.22 -12.21
C ASN A 171 -24.79 23.00 -11.50
N LEU A 172 -24.88 22.01 -10.60
CA LEU A 172 -26.06 21.77 -9.75
C LEU A 172 -26.21 22.86 -8.66
N LYS A 173 -25.11 23.40 -8.16
CA LYS A 173 -25.13 24.50 -7.16
C LYS A 173 -25.64 25.82 -7.74
N SER A 174 -25.37 26.10 -9.01
CA SER A 174 -25.84 27.33 -9.67
C SER A 174 -27.33 27.28 -10.05
N THR A 175 -27.85 26.09 -10.33
CA THR A 175 -29.29 25.86 -10.62
C THR A 175 -30.15 25.91 -9.35
N ASN A 176 -29.72 25.29 -8.24
CA ASN A 176 -30.47 25.38 -6.98
C ASN A 176 -30.52 26.80 -6.38
N LYS A 177 -29.52 27.65 -6.64
CA LYS A 177 -29.54 29.05 -6.20
C LYS A 177 -30.57 29.91 -6.94
N LYS A 178 -31.02 29.51 -8.13
CA LYS A 178 -32.08 30.19 -8.89
C LYS A 178 -33.49 29.84 -8.39
N ASN A 179 -33.66 28.70 -7.75
CA ASN A 179 -34.98 28.20 -7.32
C ASN A 179 -35.40 28.65 -5.92
N HIS A 180 -34.51 29.32 -5.17
CA HIS A 180 -34.81 29.88 -3.83
C HIS A 180 -35.08 31.40 -3.84
N ASN A 181 -35.18 32.02 -5.02
CA ASN A 181 -35.54 33.43 -5.20
C ASN A 181 -36.89 33.59 -5.93
N LEU A 182 -37.80 32.62 -5.82
CA LEU A 182 -39.20 32.74 -6.24
C LEU A 182 -40.12 32.64 -5.02
#